data_AF-A0A0G1W3W9-F1
#
_entry.id   AF-A0A0G1W3W9-F1
#
_cell.length_a   1.000
_cell.length_b   1.000
_cell.length_c   1.000
_cell.angle_alpha   90.00
_cell.angle_beta   90.00
_cell.angle_gamma   90.00
#
_symmetry.space_group_name_H-M   'P 1'
#
loop_
_entity.id
_entity.type
_entity.pdbx_description
1 polymer ?
#
loop_
_entity_poly.entity_id
_entity_poly.type
_entity_poly.pdbx_seq_one_letter_code
_entity_poly.pdbx_strand_id
1 'polypeptide(L)'
;MDRLISAESAVPLSALRTGRVSSETDFELIQKALDTFSRAPIFIDDTPMPNILQMRSMARRLQAEHGLSLLVIDYLQLIQPRTNSDNVVQQITEISRNIKGLARELNVPVIAVSQLSRQVTSAIPAP
;
A
#
# COMPACT_ATOMS: atom_id res chain seq x y z
N MET A 1 -0.13 0.14 10.66
CA MET A 1 1.13 0.21 11.43
C MET A 1 1.51 -1.17 11.99
N ASP A 2 0.62 -1.86 12.73
CA ASP A 2 0.93 -3.13 13.42
C ASP A 2 1.60 -4.22 12.58
N ARG A 3 1.23 -4.34 11.29
CA ARG A 3 1.87 -5.32 10.39
C ARG A 3 3.35 -5.03 10.15
N LEU A 4 3.72 -3.75 10.05
CA LEU A 4 5.11 -3.33 9.90
C LEU A 4 5.89 -3.58 11.19
N ILE A 5 5.30 -3.25 12.34
CA ILE A 5 5.90 -3.51 13.65
C ILE A 5 6.13 -5.01 13.83
N SER A 6 5.12 -5.85 13.57
CA SER A 6 5.24 -7.31 13.69
C SER A 6 6.34 -7.86 12.78
N ALA A 7 6.47 -7.33 11.57
CA ALA A 7 7.50 -7.77 10.63
C ALA A 7 8.91 -7.38 11.07
N GLU A 8 9.09 -6.20 11.66
CA GLU A 8 10.39 -5.69 12.11
C GLU A 8 10.80 -6.24 13.49
N SER A 9 9.87 -6.34 14.44
CA SER A 9 10.15 -6.78 15.81
C SER A 9 10.21 -8.30 15.96
N ALA A 10 9.80 -9.05 14.93
CA ALA A 10 9.55 -10.50 14.97
C ALA A 10 8.51 -10.95 16.02
N VAL A 11 7.78 -10.01 16.64
CA VAL A 11 6.70 -10.33 17.58
C VAL A 11 5.43 -10.67 16.78
N PRO A 12 4.70 -11.76 17.12
CA PRO A 12 3.49 -12.15 16.41
C PRO A 12 2.42 -11.04 16.37
N LEU A 13 1.84 -10.81 15.19
CA LEU A 13 0.78 -9.81 15.01
C LEU A 13 -0.43 -10.03 15.92
N SER A 14 -0.75 -11.29 16.23
CA SER A 14 -1.82 -11.64 17.17
C SER A 14 -1.54 -11.14 18.59
N ALA A 15 -0.28 -11.25 19.04
CA ALA A 15 0.14 -10.74 20.34
C ALA A 15 0.02 -9.21 20.40
N LEU A 16 0.47 -8.51 19.34
CA LEU A 16 0.34 -7.05 19.23
C LEU A 16 -1.13 -6.60 19.28
N ARG A 17 -2.01 -7.24 18.51
CA ARG A 17 -3.44 -6.89 18.45
C ARG A 17 -4.21 -7.16 19.74
N THR A 18 -3.79 -8.17 20.49
CA THR A 18 -4.47 -8.58 21.73
C THR A 18 -3.84 -7.96 22.98
N GLY A 19 -2.73 -7.23 22.84
CA GLY A 19 -1.94 -6.72 23.96
C GLY A 19 -1.26 -7.82 24.79
N ARG A 20 -1.22 -9.06 24.32
CA ARG A 20 -0.61 -10.21 25.01
C ARG A 20 0.87 -10.33 24.70
N VAL A 21 1.58 -9.23 24.90
CA VAL A 21 3.03 -9.18 24.78
C VAL A 21 3.60 -9.88 26.01
N SER A 22 4.22 -11.04 25.82
CA SER A 22 4.35 -12.05 26.88
C SER A 22 5.61 -11.87 27.73
N SER A 23 6.61 -11.14 27.21
CA SER A 23 7.90 -10.95 27.87
C SER A 23 8.36 -9.48 27.79
N GLU A 24 9.18 -9.07 28.75
CA GLU A 24 9.90 -7.80 28.72
C GLU A 24 10.74 -7.65 27.44
N THR A 25 11.36 -8.75 26.99
CA THR A 25 12.09 -8.82 25.72
C THR A 25 11.21 -8.47 24.51
N ASP A 26 9.96 -8.94 24.46
CA ASP A 26 9.06 -8.59 23.35
C ASP A 26 8.75 -7.08 23.34
N PHE A 27 8.59 -6.47 24.53
CA PHE A 27 8.40 -5.02 24.64
C PHE A 27 9.61 -4.24 24.12
N GLU A 28 10.82 -4.65 24.49
CA GLU A 28 12.06 -4.04 23.98
C GLU A 28 12.17 -4.16 22.46
N LEU A 29 11.84 -5.33 21.89
CA LEU A 29 11.83 -5.55 20.44
C LEU A 29 10.82 -4.66 19.72
N ILE A 30 9.61 -4.51 20.28
CA ILE A 30 8.58 -3.61 19.75
C ILE A 30 9.05 -2.16 19.81
N GLN A 31 9.60 -1.73 20.94
CA GLN A 31 10.10 -0.37 21.12
C GLN A 31 11.19 -0.04 20.10
N LYS A 32 12.13 -0.96 19.89
CA LYS A 32 13.17 -0.83 18.88
C LYS A 32 12.60 -0.70 17.46
N ALA A 33 11.59 -1.50 17.11
CA ALA A 33 10.91 -1.41 15.81
C ALA A 33 10.20 -0.06 15.62
N LEU A 34 9.49 0.42 16.65
CA LEU A 34 8.85 1.74 16.65
C LEU A 34 9.87 2.86 16.45
N ASP A 35 10.98 2.80 17.17
CA ASP A 35 12.08 3.74 17.03
C ASP A 35 12.65 3.76 15.61
N THR A 36 12.87 2.60 14.99
CA THR A 36 13.28 2.47 13.59
C THR A 36 12.28 3.17 12.66
N PHE A 37 10.98 2.88 12.80
CA PHE A 37 9.97 3.45 11.91
C PHE A 37 9.71 4.94 12.17
N SER A 38 9.88 5.44 13.39
CA SER A 38 9.73 6.86 13.73
C SER A 38 10.71 7.76 12.96
N ARG A 39 11.86 7.20 12.58
CA ARG A 39 12.92 7.89 11.83
C ARG A 39 12.91 7.54 10.34
N ALA A 40 12.07 6.59 9.92
CA ALA A 40 11.99 6.18 8.53
C ALA A 40 11.15 7.19 7.73
N PRO A 41 11.58 7.62 6.53
CA PRO A 41 10.83 8.52 5.67
C PRO A 41 9.70 7.78 4.94
N ILE A 42 8.76 7.22 5.71
CA ILE A 42 7.59 6.49 5.22
C ILE A 42 6.36 7.35 5.46
N PHE A 43 5.67 7.66 4.37
CA PHE A 43 4.44 8.44 4.40
C PHE A 43 3.26 7.54 4.05
N ILE A 44 2.23 7.55 4.88
CA ILE A 44 1.02 6.73 4.71
C ILE A 44 -0.15 7.69 4.51
N ASP A 45 -0.86 7.50 3.40
CA ASP A 45 -2.14 8.14 3.12
C ASP A 45 -3.22 7.06 3.14
N ASP A 46 -4.14 7.15 4.11
CA ASP A 46 -5.25 6.21 4.33
C ASP A 46 -6.59 6.77 3.84
N THR A 47 -6.56 7.78 2.96
CA THR A 47 -7.76 8.36 2.37
C THR A 47 -8.59 7.27 1.68
N PRO A 48 -9.89 7.13 2.00
CA PRO A 48 -10.73 6.12 1.39
C PRO A 48 -11.02 6.47 -0.08
N MET A 49 -10.87 5.49 -0.97
CA MET A 49 -11.22 5.57 -2.40
C MET A 49 -10.65 6.80 -3.14
N PRO A 50 -9.33 7.04 -3.12
CA PRO A 50 -8.76 8.21 -3.76
C PRO A 50 -8.88 8.11 -5.28
N ASN A 51 -9.21 9.21 -5.94
CA ASN A 51 -9.11 9.29 -7.40
C ASN A 51 -7.66 9.54 -7.83
N ILE A 52 -7.37 9.29 -9.12
CA ILE A 52 -6.00 9.44 -9.66
C ILE A 52 -5.45 10.87 -9.52
N LEU A 53 -6.30 11.89 -9.58
CA LEU A 53 -5.85 13.28 -9.50
C LEU A 53 -5.41 13.62 -8.06
N GLN A 54 -6.14 13.14 -7.06
CA GLN A 54 -5.77 13.28 -5.65
C GLN A 54 -4.42 12.60 -5.37
N MET A 55 -4.24 11.36 -5.83
CA MET A 55 -2.96 10.64 -5.69
C MET A 55 -1.81 11.38 -6.37
N ARG A 56 -2.04 11.93 -7.58
CA ARG A 56 -1.03 12.72 -8.30
C ARG A 56 -0.64 13.98 -7.53
N SER A 57 -1.62 14.74 -7.06
CA SER A 57 -1.38 15.97 -6.29
C SER A 57 -0.61 15.69 -5.01
N MET A 58 -1.01 14.64 -4.27
CA MET A 58 -0.32 14.20 -3.05
C MET A 58 1.12 13.78 -3.34
N ALA A 59 1.33 12.89 -4.31
CA ALA A 59 2.66 12.36 -4.62
C ALA A 59 3.62 13.45 -5.14
N ARG A 60 3.11 14.41 -5.91
CA ARG A 60 3.91 15.58 -6.35
C ARG A 60 4.31 16.48 -5.20
N ARG A 61 3.38 16.79 -4.30
CA ARG A 61 3.67 17.58 -3.09
C ARG A 61 4.74 16.87 -2.25
N LEU A 62 4.54 15.58 -2.00
CA LEU A 62 5.48 14.78 -1.21
C LEU A 62 6.86 14.72 -1.86
N GLN A 63 6.94 14.53 -3.18
CA GLN A 63 8.20 14.56 -3.91
C GLN A 63 8.91 15.92 -3.81
N ALA A 64 8.18 17.02 -3.89
CA ALA A 64 8.75 18.36 -3.81
C ALA A 64 9.24 18.72 -2.39
N GLU A 65 8.51 18.29 -1.35
CA GLU A 65 8.80 18.62 0.05
C GLU A 65 9.86 17.70 0.68
N HIS A 66 9.82 16.40 0.36
CA HIS A 66 10.61 15.38 1.05
C HIS A 66 11.47 14.51 0.13
N GLY A 67 11.28 14.61 -1.18
CA GLY A 67 11.75 13.59 -2.12
C GLY A 67 10.87 12.34 -2.09
N LEU A 68 10.74 11.67 -3.22
CA LEU A 68 9.99 10.42 -3.35
C LEU A 68 10.83 9.43 -4.14
N SER A 69 11.02 8.23 -3.57
CA SER A 69 11.84 7.17 -4.17
C SER A 69 11.04 5.93 -4.55
N LEU A 70 9.85 5.76 -3.96
CA LEU A 70 8.95 4.63 -4.21
C LEU A 70 7.52 5.06 -3.89
N LEU A 71 6.57 4.65 -4.74
CA LEU A 71 5.14 4.76 -4.45
C LEU A 71 4.52 3.36 -4.40
N VAL A 72 3.81 3.04 -3.32
CA VAL A 72 3.07 1.79 -3.15
C VAL A 72 1.58 2.09 -3.09
N ILE A 73 0.78 1.38 -3.89
CA ILE A 73 -0.68 1.54 -3.96
C ILE A 73 -1.34 0.20 -3.60
N ASP A 74 -2.06 0.17 -2.47
CA ASP A 74 -2.83 -0.98 -1.99
C ASP A 74 -4.32 -0.58 -1.89
N TYR A 75 -5.19 -0.92 -2.83
CA TYR A 75 -5.02 -1.68 -4.08
C TYR A 75 -5.82 -1.02 -5.21
N LEU A 76 -5.53 -1.38 -6.46
CA LEU A 76 -6.01 -0.69 -7.68
C LEU A 76 -7.52 -0.50 -7.74
N GLN A 77 -8.29 -1.49 -7.29
CA GLN A 77 -9.74 -1.49 -7.36
C GLN A 77 -10.40 -0.46 -6.43
N LEU A 78 -9.67 0.16 -5.51
CA LEU A 78 -10.17 1.28 -4.70
C LEU A 78 -10.09 2.62 -5.44
N ILE A 79 -9.39 2.68 -6.58
CA ILE A 79 -9.24 3.91 -7.36
C ILE A 79 -10.50 4.12 -8.19
N GLN A 80 -11.17 5.26 -7.99
CA GLN A 80 -12.33 5.62 -8.79
C GLN A 80 -11.90 5.96 -10.23
N PRO A 81 -12.45 5.26 -11.25
CA PRO A 81 -12.20 5.60 -12.65
C PRO A 81 -12.86 6.94 -13.01
N ARG A 82 -12.36 7.62 -14.05
CA ARG A 82 -12.99 8.88 -14.51
C ARG A 82 -14.32 8.63 -15.21
N THR A 83 -14.43 7.51 -15.92
CA THR A 83 -15.64 7.09 -16.63
C THR A 83 -16.20 5.83 -15.99
N ASN A 84 -17.47 5.87 -15.60
CA ASN A 84 -18.22 4.70 -15.17
C ASN A 84 -18.55 3.84 -16.39
N SER A 85 -17.58 3.07 -16.89
CA SER A 85 -17.83 2.03 -17.89
C SER A 85 -18.26 0.75 -17.18
N ASP A 86 -19.29 0.05 -17.64
CA ASP A 86 -19.69 -1.24 -17.05
C ASP A 86 -18.60 -2.33 -17.18
N ASN A 87 -17.64 -2.14 -18.07
CA ASN A 87 -16.54 -3.07 -18.29
C ASN A 87 -15.37 -2.81 -17.30
N VAL A 88 -15.29 -3.64 -16.26
CA VAL A 88 -14.21 -3.63 -15.26
C VAL A 88 -12.81 -3.74 -15.89
N VAL A 89 -12.64 -4.51 -16.98
CA VAL A 89 -11.34 -4.66 -17.66
C VAL A 89 -10.89 -3.32 -18.25
N GLN A 90 -11.83 -2.55 -18.81
CA GLN A 90 -11.55 -1.22 -19.35
C GLN A 90 -11.16 -0.25 -18.24
N GLN A 91 -11.86 -0.26 -17.11
CA GLN A 91 -11.51 0.55 -15.93
C GLN A 91 -10.09 0.22 -15.42
N ILE A 92 -9.76 -1.06 -15.25
CA ILE A 92 -8.42 -1.48 -14.81
C ILE A 92 -7.35 -1.06 -15.81
N THR A 93 -7.64 -1.15 -17.11
CA THR A 93 -6.73 -0.71 -18.17
C THR A 93 -6.50 0.80 -18.10
N GLU A 94 -7.55 1.60 -17.90
CA GLU A 94 -7.46 3.05 -17.72
C GLU A 94 -6.63 3.41 -16.49
N ILE A 95 -6.93 2.81 -15.34
CA ILE A 95 -6.21 3.02 -14.07
C ILE A 95 -4.72 2.66 -14.24
N SER A 96 -4.42 1.53 -14.86
CA SER A 96 -3.04 1.08 -15.09
C SER A 96 -2.24 2.05 -15.96
N ARG A 97 -2.85 2.57 -17.04
CA ARG A 97 -2.22 3.59 -17.91
C ARG A 97 -1.96 4.89 -17.14
N ASN A 98 -2.93 5.32 -16.36
CA ASN A 98 -2.84 6.51 -15.52
C ASN A 98 -1.71 6.41 -14.49
N ILE A 99 -1.59 5.26 -13.82
CA ILE A 99 -0.50 4.98 -12.87
C ILE A 99 0.85 4.95 -13.58
N LYS A 100 0.94 4.34 -14.78
CA LYS A 100 2.18 4.37 -15.55
C LYS A 100 2.57 5.78 -15.95
N GLY A 101 1.59 6.63 -16.27
CA GLY A 101 1.78 8.07 -16.48
C GLY A 101 2.37 8.74 -15.24
N LEU A 102 1.76 8.51 -14.07
CA LEU A 102 2.24 9.05 -12.79
C LEU A 102 3.68 8.60 -12.48
N ALA A 103 4.01 7.33 -12.70
CA ALA A 103 5.36 6.79 -12.50
C ALA A 103 6.41 7.51 -13.35
N ARG A 104 6.09 7.77 -14.63
CA ARG A 104 6.98 8.49 -15.56
C ARG A 104 7.10 9.97 -15.19
N GLU A 105 5.98 10.58 -14.83
CA GLU A 105 5.88 11.98 -14.43
C GLU A 105 6.70 12.28 -13.17
N LEU A 106 6.67 11.38 -12.19
CA LEU A 106 7.46 11.49 -10.96
C LEU A 106 8.88 10.93 -11.12
N ASN A 107 9.16 10.19 -12.21
CA ASN A 107 10.40 9.42 -12.37
C ASN A 107 10.70 8.50 -11.16
N VAL A 108 9.67 7.80 -10.68
CA VAL A 108 9.71 6.97 -9.48
C VAL A 108 9.10 5.60 -9.77
N PRO A 109 9.69 4.49 -9.27
CA PRO A 109 9.06 3.17 -9.35
C PRO A 109 7.73 3.15 -8.58
N VAL A 110 6.72 2.52 -9.18
CA VAL A 110 5.40 2.36 -8.57
C VAL A 110 5.06 0.87 -8.45
N ILE A 111 4.72 0.44 -7.25
CA ILE A 111 4.17 -0.89 -6.97
C ILE A 111 2.67 -0.73 -6.74
N ALA A 112 1.87 -1.41 -7.54
CA ALA A 112 0.41 -1.40 -7.37
C ALA A 112 -0.11 -2.82 -7.19
N VAL A 113 -0.87 -3.03 -6.11
CA VAL A 113 -1.50 -4.31 -5.81
C VAL A 113 -2.81 -4.41 -6.58
N SER A 114 -3.03 -5.53 -7.26
CA SER A 114 -4.29 -5.84 -7.93
C SER A 114 -4.85 -7.15 -7.39
N GLN A 115 -6.14 -7.17 -7.07
CA GLN A 115 -6.84 -8.41 -6.76
C GLN A 115 -7.26 -9.14 -8.05
N LEU A 116 -7.08 -10.46 -8.08
CA LEU A 116 -7.54 -11.31 -9.17
C LEU A 116 -9.05 -11.57 -9.07
N SER A 117 -9.70 -11.78 -10.21
CA SER A 117 -11.10 -12.21 -10.23
C SER A 117 -11.22 -13.65 -9.71
N ARG A 118 -12.33 -13.95 -9.02
CA ARG A 118 -12.59 -15.28 -8.45
C ARG A 118 -12.66 -16.40 -9.51
N GLN A 119 -12.90 -16.05 -10.77
CA GLN A 119 -12.95 -17.00 -11.90
C GLN A 119 -11.60 -17.69 -12.17
N VAL A 120 -10.49 -17.08 -11.75
CA VAL A 120 -9.15 -17.67 -11.93
C VAL A 120 -8.95 -18.90 -11.04
N THR A 121 -9.62 -18.97 -9.88
CA THR A 121 -9.45 -20.07 -8.92
C THR A 121 -10.15 -21.36 -9.34
N SER A 122 -11.20 -21.32 -10.16
CA SER A 122 -11.87 -22.53 -10.67
C SER A 122 -11.08 -23.28 -11.74
N ALA A 123 -10.03 -22.67 -12.31
CA ALA A 123 -9.19 -23.26 -13.34
C ALA A 123 -7.96 -24.00 -12.78
N ILE A 124 -7.73 -23.95 -11.46
CA ILE A 124 -6.66 -24.69 -10.79
C ILE A 124 -7.34 -25.88 -10.09
N PRO A 125 -7.19 -27.11 -10.60
CA PRO A 125 -7.61 -28.29 -9.85
C PRO A 125 -6.89 -28.29 -8.51
N ALA A 126 -7.60 -28.58 -7.43
CA ALA A 126 -6.96 -28.78 -6.13
C ALA A 126 -5.91 -29.92 -6.24
N PRO A 127 -4.76 -29.80 -5.55
CA PRO A 127 -3.73 -30.84 -5.55
C PRO A 127 -4.24 -32.17 -4.98
#